data_AF-A0A6I7WQ13-F1
#
_entry.id   AF-A0A6I7WQ13-F1
#
_cell.length_a   1.000
_cell.length_b   1.000
_cell.length_c   1.000
_cell.angle_alpha   90.00
_cell.angle_beta   90.00
_cell.angle_gamma   90.00
#
_symmetry.space_group_name_H-M   'P 1'
#
loop_
_entity.id
_entity.type
_entity.pdbx_description
1 polymer ?
#
loop_
_entity_poly.entity_id
_entity_poly.type
_entity_poly.pdbx_seq_one_letter_code
_entity_poly.pdbx_strand_id
1 'polypeptide(L)' 'RDTQYYGLKRQDGTTASKSFFEQDFSGLFSWVLGQMGELPLPRKGRPKVVLDPLKLLVSRLRREALMTKQARHWVIELLK' A
#
# COMPACT_ATOMS: atom_id res chain seq x y z
N ARG A 1 -5.28 -1.81 21.45
CA ARG A 1 -5.71 -3.23 21.56
C ARG A 1 -5.06 -3.92 20.38
N ASP A 2 -3.82 -4.34 20.55
CA ASP A 2 -2.99 -4.83 19.45
C ASP A 2 -2.76 -6.32 19.70
N THR A 3 -3.84 -7.09 19.53
CA THR A 3 -3.80 -8.55 19.66
C THR A 3 -3.20 -9.14 18.40
N GLN A 4 -1.88 -9.24 18.38
CA GLN A 4 -1.17 -10.05 17.40
C GLN A 4 -1.58 -11.52 17.59
N TYR A 5 -2.04 -12.15 16.51
CA TYR A 5 -2.63 -13.50 16.43
C TYR A 5 -1.71 -14.66 16.82
N TYR A 6 -0.54 -14.40 17.42
CA TYR A 6 0.44 -15.42 17.81
C TYR A 6 0.06 -16.19 19.08
N GLY A 7 -0.95 -15.71 19.82
CA GLY A 7 -1.47 -16.36 21.02
C GLY A 7 -2.71 -17.25 20.80
N LEU A 8 -3.17 -17.44 19.55
CA LEU A 8 -4.38 -18.22 19.29
C LEU A 8 -4.07 -19.70 19.52
N LYS A 9 -4.48 -20.20 20.68
CA LYS A 9 -4.39 -21.60 21.06
C LYS A 9 -5.58 -22.37 20.48
N ARG A 10 -5.30 -23.53 19.89
CA ARG A 10 -6.32 -24.53 19.56
C ARG A 10 -6.89 -25.14 20.85
N GLN A 11 -7.94 -25.95 20.72
CA GLN A 11 -8.59 -26.60 21.87
C GLN A 11 -7.62 -27.50 22.68
N ASP A 12 -6.58 -28.02 22.04
CA ASP A 12 -5.50 -28.79 22.65
C ASP A 12 -4.42 -27.91 23.35
N GLY A 13 -4.60 -26.58 23.36
CA GLY A 13 -3.67 -25.63 23.96
C GLY A 13 -2.42 -25.32 23.11
N THR A 14 -2.28 -25.91 21.93
CA THR A 14 -1.14 -25.69 21.02
C THR A 14 -1.38 -24.49 20.09
N THR A 15 -0.30 -23.81 19.71
CA THR A 15 -0.31 -22.78 18.66
C THR A 15 0.08 -23.38 17.32
N ALA A 16 -0.40 -22.78 16.23
CA ALA A 16 -0.07 -23.22 14.87
C ALA A 16 1.45 -23.30 14.61
N SER A 17 2.22 -22.37 15.17
CA SER A 17 3.69 -22.39 15.12
C SER A 17 4.30 -23.60 15.83
N LYS A 18 3.82 -23.95 17.03
CA LYS A 18 4.28 -25.14 17.77
C LYS A 18 4.03 -26.43 16.98
N SER A 19 2.87 -26.54 16.32
CA SER A 19 2.54 -27.72 15.52
C SER A 19 3.36 -27.83 14.24
N PHE A 20 3.73 -26.72 13.61
CA PHE A 20 4.43 -26.73 12.32
C PHE A 20 5.93 -27.00 12.46
N PHE A 21 6.56 -26.49 13.51
CA PHE A 21 7.99 -26.63 13.74
C PHE A 21 8.35 -27.61 14.86
N GLU A 22 7.34 -28.23 15.50
CA GLU A 22 7.51 -29.14 16.65
C GLU A 22 8.33 -28.55 17.81
N GLN A 23 8.39 -27.22 17.89
CA GLN A 23 9.20 -26.49 18.85
C GLN A 23 8.35 -25.49 19.63
N ASP A 24 8.61 -25.38 20.94
CA ASP A 24 8.03 -24.32 21.76
C ASP A 24 8.73 -22.98 21.47
N PHE A 25 7.99 -22.06 20.85
CA PHE A 25 8.43 -20.67 20.62
C PHE A 25 8.14 -19.75 21.81
N SER A 26 7.87 -20.33 22.99
CA SER A 26 7.68 -19.58 24.22
C SER A 26 8.99 -18.89 24.59
N GLY A 27 9.12 -17.62 24.22
CA GLY A 27 10.26 -16.79 24.56
C GLY A 27 11.11 -16.36 23.37
N LEU A 28 11.08 -17.05 22.22
CA LEU A 28 11.86 -16.59 21.05
C LEU A 28 11.33 -15.24 20.55
N PHE A 29 10.01 -15.12 20.38
CA PHE A 29 9.41 -13.84 19.98
C PHE A 29 9.68 -12.74 21.00
N SER A 30 9.58 -13.05 22.30
CA SER A 30 9.88 -12.09 23.37
C SER A 30 11.36 -11.68 23.37
N TRP A 31 12.27 -12.63 23.13
CA TRP A 31 13.70 -12.38 23.01
C TRP A 31 14.02 -11.50 21.80
N VAL A 32 13.46 -11.83 20.62
CA VAL A 32 13.63 -11.04 19.39
C VAL A 32 13.07 -9.62 19.60
N LEU A 33 11.88 -9.47 20.16
CA LEU A 33 11.30 -8.16 20.47
C LEU A 33 12.18 -7.36 21.43
N GLY A 34 12.80 -8.01 22.42
CA GLY A 34 13.79 -7.39 23.30
C GLY A 34 15.06 -6.93 22.59
N GLN A 35 15.43 -7.57 21.47
CA GLN A 35 16.57 -7.15 20.64
C GLN A 35 16.22 -6.05 19.63
N MET A 36 14.94 -5.85 19.28
CA MET A 36 14.52 -4.89 18.24
C MET A 36 14.62 -3.41 18.67
N GLY A 37 14.87 -3.13 19.96
CA GLY A 37 14.91 -1.76 20.47
C GLY A 37 13.54 -1.07 20.42
N GLU A 38 13.51 0.26 20.36
CA GLU A 38 12.25 0.99 20.19
C GLU A 38 11.63 0.71 18.81
N LEU A 39 10.39 0.23 18.80
CA LEU A 39 9.66 0.02 17.56
C LEU A 39 9.54 1.34 16.79
N PRO A 40 9.72 1.35 15.46
CA PRO A 40 9.52 2.55 14.68
C PRO A 40 8.10 3.05 14.88
N LEU A 41 7.95 4.38 14.97
CA LEU A 41 6.64 5.00 15.08
C LEU A 41 5.72 4.52 13.95
N PRO A 42 4.41 4.35 14.22
CA PRO A 42 3.44 4.01 13.20
C PRO A 42 3.63 4.93 12.00
N ARG A 43 3.69 4.34 10.80
CA ARG A 43 3.82 5.10 9.56
C ARG A 43 2.72 6.15 9.53
N LYS A 44 3.10 7.43 9.43
CA LYS A 44 2.14 8.51 9.19
C LYS A 44 1.39 8.21 7.90
N GLY A 45 0.07 8.04 8.00
CA GLY A 45 -0.78 7.80 6.84
C GLY A 45 -0.59 8.93 5.83
N ARG A 46 -0.33 8.58 4.56
CA ARG A 46 -0.40 9.60 3.51
C ARG A 46 -1.87 10.00 3.35
N PRO A 47 -2.19 11.30 3.22
CA PRO A 47 -3.55 11.71 2.95
C PRO A 47 -4.02 11.01 1.69
N LYS A 48 -5.23 10.44 1.74
CA LYS A 48 -5.86 9.85 0.57
C LYS A 48 -6.01 10.94 -0.47
N VAL A 49 -5.40 10.76 -1.64
CA VAL A 49 -5.63 11.67 -2.77
C VAL A 49 -7.08 11.47 -3.21
N VAL A 50 -7.94 12.43 -2.89
CA VAL A 50 -9.31 12.48 -3.40
C VAL A 50 -9.23 13.10 -4.77
N LEU A 51 -9.31 12.27 -5.81
CA LEU A 51 -9.38 12.73 -7.18
C LEU A 51 -10.82 13.13 -7.49
N ASP A 52 -11.01 14.38 -7.91
CA ASP A 52 -12.29 14.87 -8.42
C ASP A 52 -12.48 14.35 -9.86
N PRO A 53 -13.50 13.51 -10.11
CA PRO A 53 -13.71 12.90 -11.42
C PRO A 53 -13.98 13.93 -12.52
N LEU A 54 -14.58 15.08 -12.18
CA LEU A 54 -14.84 16.15 -13.16
C LEU A 54 -13.55 16.87 -13.53
N LYS A 55 -12.67 17.13 -12.57
CA LYS A 55 -11.34 17.71 -12.85
C LYS A 55 -10.50 16.79 -13.73
N LEU A 56 -10.59 15.47 -13.51
CA LEU A 56 -9.93 14.49 -14.36
C LEU A 56 -10.48 14.52 -15.79
N LEU A 57 -11.79 14.53 -15.96
CA LEU A 57 -12.43 14.59 -17.28
C LEU A 57 -12.04 15.87 -18.04
N VAL A 58 -12.10 17.03 -17.38
CA VAL A 58 -11.69 18.32 -17.98
C VAL A 58 -10.21 18.29 -18.38
N SER A 59 -9.33 17.74 -17.55
CA SER A 59 -7.91 17.61 -17.88
C SER A 59 -7.65 16.69 -19.08
N ARG A 60 -8.51 15.69 -19.29
CA ARG A 60 -8.43 14.77 -20.43
C ARG A 60 -8.90 15.45 -21.71
N LEU A 61 -10.09 16.05 -21.69
CA LEU A 61 -10.66 16.75 -22.84
C LEU A 61 -9.75 17.90 -23.30
N ARG A 62 -9.15 18.64 -22.35
CA ARG A 62 -8.18 19.71 -22.67
C ARG A 62 -6.93 19.17 -23.38
N ARG A 63 -6.43 18.00 -22.98
CA ARG A 63 -5.30 17.35 -23.66
C ARG A 63 -5.68 16.90 -25.07
N GLU A 64 -6.83 16.26 -25.24
CA GLU A 64 -7.33 15.84 -26.56
C GLU A 64 -7.53 17.05 -27.51
N ALA A 65 -8.08 18.15 -27.01
CA ALA A 65 -8.21 19.40 -27.77
C ALA A 65 -6.86 20.03 -28.15
N LEU A 66 -5.84 19.92 -27.29
CA LEU A 66 -4.50 20.41 -27.60
C LEU A 66 -3.83 19.58 -28.70
N MET A 67 -3.94 18.24 -28.64
CA MET A 67 -3.38 17.35 -29.65
C MET A 67 -4.02 17.57 -31.02
N THR A 68 -5.33 17.78 -31.08
CA THR A 68 -6.05 18.07 -32.33
C THR A 68 -5.72 19.44 -32.91
N LYS A 69 -5.56 20.46 -32.06
CA LYS A 69 -5.10 21.79 -32.49
C LYS A 69 -3.69 21.74 -33.06
N GLN A 70 -2.80 20.98 -32.42
CA GLN A 70 -1.42 20.82 -32.88
C GLN A 70 -1.37 20.03 -34.19
N ALA A 71 -2.12 18.95 -34.33
CA ALA A 71 -2.23 18.19 -35.58
C ALA A 71 -2.74 19.06 -36.75
N ARG A 72 -3.77 19.90 -36.51
CA ARG A 72 -4.27 20.85 -37.52
C ARG A 72 -3.22 21.87 -37.93
N HIS A 73 -2.41 22.36 -36.99
CA HIS A 73 -1.32 23.30 -37.29
C HIS A 73 -0.28 22.65 -38.21
N TRP A 74 0.16 21.43 -37.91
CA TRP A 74 1.11 20.67 -38.72
C TRP A 74 0.59 20.39 -40.15
N VAL A 75 -0.70 20.06 -40.31
CA VAL A 75 -1.29 19.85 -41.65
C VAL A 75 -1.26 21.13 -42.48
N ILE A 76 -1.55 22.28 -41.87
CA ILE A 76 -1.50 23.58 -42.55
C ILE A 76 -0.06 23.94 -42.93
N GLU A 77 0.91 23.65 -42.08
CA GLU A 77 2.34 23.86 -42.35
C GLU A 77 2.84 22.97 -43.49
N LEU A 78 2.38 21.72 -43.57
CA LEU A 78 2.74 20.78 -44.63
C LEU A 78 2.14 21.14 -46.00
N LEU A 79 1.03 21.89 -46.02
CA LEU A 79 0.32 22.30 -47.24
C LEU A 79 0.74 23.69 -47.75
N LYS A 80 1.70 24.36 -47.10
CA LYS A 80 2.31 25.62 -47.53
C LYS A 80 3.63 25.38 -48.25
#